data_AF-A0A166J596-F1
#
_entry.id   AF-A0A166J596-F1
#
_cell.length_a   1.000
_cell.length_b   1.000
_cell.length_c   1.000
_cell.angle_alpha   90.00
_cell.angle_beta   90.00
_cell.angle_gamma   90.00
#
_symmetry.space_group_name_H-M   'P 1'
#
loop_
_entity.id
_entity.type
_entity.pdbx_description
1 polymer ?
#
loop_
_entity_poly.entity_id
_entity_poly.type
_entity_poly.pdbx_seq_one_letter_code
_entity_poly.pdbx_strand_id
1 'polypeptide(L)'
;MANHIFTLQPTFTQGLILGQLSVILLLAVVLKYLFLNSEPRVVGDHASIHPGTGKPGRSGKSSTQDPNASVSSGDHLSLSEPETLQWFNEILRQVFHNYRREIRGSLDGDEGDEFVRRKIELAINELRPAKFMDFIKVHSVDIGTSAPSFSKVSIVRNTPSSLPPTNTVFHITYTDSISISISTSILLHYPSANFARLPVALSVSLALFSSELHLQPPSPDSLTPEFTVSLAPDFDLELQINSLMGSRAKLADVPKVHEMIQTQVRRLLLQKGIFKIVLPSLTRDKVPTSSQQDQI
;
A
#
# COMPACT_ATOMS: atom_id res chain seq x y z
N MET A 1 30.15 46.37 32.52
CA MET A 1 29.92 45.34 31.50
C MET A 1 28.54 44.78 31.74
N ALA A 2 27.57 45.08 30.88
CA ALA A 2 26.16 44.76 31.10
C ALA A 2 25.82 43.36 30.54
N ASN A 3 25.31 42.49 31.41
CA ASN A 3 24.74 41.19 31.04
C ASN A 3 23.33 41.40 30.45
N HIS A 4 23.16 41.13 29.16
CA HIS A 4 21.85 41.00 28.55
C HIS A 4 21.39 39.54 28.66
N ILE A 5 20.58 39.27 29.68
CA ILE A 5 19.83 38.02 29.79
C ILE A 5 18.68 38.13 28.78
N PHE A 6 18.78 37.38 27.68
CA PHE A 6 17.72 37.20 26.70
C PHE A 6 16.49 36.56 27.37
N THR A 7 15.53 37.39 27.77
CA THR A 7 14.17 36.94 28.10
C THR A 7 13.41 36.74 26.81
N LEU A 8 13.56 35.55 26.23
CA LEU A 8 12.63 35.06 25.20
C LEU A 8 11.36 34.62 25.94
N GLN A 9 10.40 35.52 26.12
CA GLN A 9 9.06 35.14 26.55
C GLN A 9 8.42 34.29 25.44
N PRO A 10 8.17 32.98 25.65
CA PRO A 10 7.54 32.16 24.64
C PRO A 10 6.09 32.62 24.48
N THR A 11 5.80 33.33 23.41
CA THR A 11 4.43 33.75 23.08
C THR A 11 3.52 32.52 22.91
N PHE A 12 2.30 32.58 23.43
CA PHE A 12 1.28 31.51 23.40
C PHE A 12 1.11 30.87 22.02
N THR A 13 1.22 31.68 20.96
CA THR A 13 1.14 31.23 19.56
C THR A 13 2.30 30.30 19.16
N GLN A 14 3.53 30.54 19.65
CA GLN A 14 4.66 29.64 19.42
C GLN A 14 4.48 28.32 20.18
N GLY A 15 3.93 28.35 21.40
CA GLY A 15 3.58 27.14 22.15
C GLY A 15 2.50 26.31 21.47
N LEU A 16 1.49 26.96 20.89
CA LEU A 16 0.43 26.31 20.12
C LEU A 16 0.96 25.70 18.81
N ILE A 17 1.79 26.44 18.06
CA ILE A 17 2.39 25.95 16.82
C ILE A 17 3.34 24.77 17.11
N LEU A 18 4.16 24.87 18.16
CA LEU A 18 5.03 23.79 18.60
C LEU A 18 4.24 22.58 19.10
N GLY A 19 3.11 22.82 19.78
CA GLY A 19 2.16 21.79 20.20
C GLY A 19 1.53 21.07 19.01
N GLN A 20 1.01 21.81 18.03
CA GLN A 20 0.46 21.24 16.79
C GLN A 20 1.51 20.47 15.99
N LEU A 21 2.74 21.00 15.86
CA LEU A 21 3.86 20.31 15.24
C LEU A 21 4.24 19.04 15.99
N SER A 22 4.20 19.06 17.33
CA SER A 22 4.48 17.89 18.16
C SER A 22 3.41 16.81 17.99
N VAL A 23 2.13 17.18 17.85
CA VAL A 23 1.02 16.25 17.64
C VAL A 23 1.08 15.65 16.24
N ILE A 24 1.38 16.44 15.20
CA ILE A 24 1.55 15.95 13.83
C ILE A 24 2.77 15.03 13.73
N LEU A 25 3.91 15.42 14.32
CA LEU A 25 5.11 14.59 14.38
C LEU A 25 4.86 13.29 15.14
N LEU A 26 4.15 13.36 16.27
CA LEU A 26 3.82 12.21 17.09
C LEU A 26 2.86 11.26 16.38
N LEU A 27 1.83 11.76 15.70
CA LEU A 27 0.91 10.93 14.95
C LEU A 27 1.62 10.31 13.72
N ALA A 28 2.52 11.05 13.05
CA ALA A 28 3.36 10.53 11.98
C ALA A 28 4.29 9.40 12.47
N VAL A 29 4.81 9.52 13.69
CA VAL A 29 5.58 8.44 14.35
C VAL A 29 4.66 7.26 14.68
N VAL A 30 3.48 7.48 15.26
CA VAL A 30 2.53 6.39 15.56
C VAL A 30 2.15 5.64 14.28
N LEU A 31 1.85 6.33 13.17
CA LEU A 31 1.59 5.66 11.89
C LEU A 31 2.82 4.98 11.29
N LYS A 32 4.00 5.61 11.34
CA LYS A 32 5.26 5.01 10.87
C LYS A 32 5.65 3.75 11.65
N TYR A 33 5.37 3.68 12.94
CA TYR A 33 5.80 2.52 13.73
C TYR A 33 4.69 1.47 13.88
N LEU A 34 3.41 1.86 13.87
CA LEU A 34 2.27 0.94 13.97
C LEU A 34 1.94 0.24 12.64
N PHE A 35 2.26 0.84 11.49
CA PHE A 35 1.95 0.27 10.16
C PHE A 35 3.16 -0.05 9.26
N LEU A 36 4.39 0.39 9.58
CA LEU A 36 5.51 0.40 8.60
C LEU A 36 6.75 -0.45 8.94
N ASN A 37 6.90 -1.03 10.13
CA ASN A 37 8.11 -1.82 10.44
C ASN A 37 7.96 -3.33 10.14
N SER A 38 7.81 -3.62 8.86
CA SER A 38 8.36 -4.86 8.27
C SER A 38 9.32 -4.43 7.17
N GLU A 39 10.51 -3.99 7.56
CA GLU A 39 11.65 -3.99 6.65
C GLU A 39 12.19 -5.43 6.57
N PRO A 40 12.21 -6.07 5.39
CA PRO A 40 13.11 -7.18 5.17
C PRO A 40 14.53 -6.61 5.14
N ARG A 41 15.42 -7.15 5.97
CA ARG A 41 16.87 -6.91 5.87
C ARG A 41 17.33 -7.34 4.47
N VAL A 42 17.67 -6.38 3.62
CA VAL A 42 18.45 -6.64 2.40
C VAL A 42 19.91 -6.62 2.80
N VAL A 43 20.48 -7.82 2.94
CA VAL A 43 21.93 -8.05 3.03
C VAL A 43 22.44 -8.17 1.60
N GLY A 44 23.42 -7.33 1.24
CA GLY A 44 24.48 -7.51 0.22
C GLY A 44 24.03 -7.83 -1.22
N ASP A 45 24.58 -7.27 -2.28
CA ASP A 45 25.90 -6.69 -2.41
C ASP A 45 25.97 -5.78 -3.64
N HIS A 46 26.94 -4.88 -3.59
CA HIS A 46 27.26 -3.87 -4.58
C HIS A 46 27.69 -4.46 -5.94
N ALA A 47 27.26 -3.82 -7.03
CA ALA A 47 28.13 -3.63 -8.20
C ALA A 47 27.64 -2.44 -9.06
N SER A 48 28.23 -1.29 -8.79
CA SER A 48 28.26 -0.12 -9.65
C SER A 48 29.19 -0.35 -10.85
N ILE A 49 28.73 -0.17 -12.10
CA ILE A 49 29.60 0.18 -13.24
C ILE A 49 28.94 1.26 -14.11
N HIS A 50 29.68 2.35 -14.25
CA HIS A 50 29.45 3.58 -15.02
C HIS A 50 29.84 3.41 -16.51
N PRO A 51 29.60 4.41 -17.38
CA PRO A 51 29.20 4.25 -18.77
C PRO A 51 30.37 4.18 -19.77
N GLY A 52 30.17 3.46 -20.87
CA GLY A 52 31.12 3.34 -21.98
C GLY A 52 30.61 4.02 -23.26
N THR A 53 31.22 5.15 -23.59
CA THR A 53 31.08 5.91 -24.83
C THR A 53 31.64 5.17 -26.05
N GLY A 54 30.93 5.20 -27.18
CA GLY A 54 31.44 4.77 -28.49
C GLY A 54 30.59 5.31 -29.64
N LYS A 55 31.15 6.28 -30.39
CA LYS A 55 30.61 6.95 -31.59
C LYS A 55 30.67 6.01 -32.86
N PRO A 56 30.53 6.50 -34.11
CA PRO A 56 29.28 6.81 -34.82
C PRO A 56 29.24 6.17 -36.24
N GLY A 57 28.12 6.28 -36.94
CA GLY A 57 28.02 6.02 -38.38
C GLY A 57 26.69 5.32 -38.72
N ARG A 58 25.97 5.63 -39.79
CA ARG A 58 26.30 6.39 -40.99
C ARG A 58 24.98 6.84 -41.60
N SER A 59 24.90 8.11 -41.98
CA SER A 59 23.82 8.70 -42.74
C SER A 59 23.67 8.03 -44.11
N GLY A 60 22.43 7.70 -44.48
CA GLY A 60 22.00 7.41 -45.85
C GLY A 60 20.60 7.98 -46.06
N LYS A 61 20.51 9.11 -46.76
CA LYS A 61 19.28 9.75 -47.24
C LYS A 61 18.92 9.22 -48.62
N SER A 62 17.62 8.99 -48.85
CA SER A 62 16.83 9.09 -50.10
C SER A 62 15.75 8.00 -50.04
N SER A 63 14.46 8.18 -50.37
CA SER A 63 13.84 9.08 -51.33
C SER A 63 12.35 9.19 -50.98
N THR A 64 11.79 10.37 -51.17
CA THR A 64 10.36 10.66 -51.25
C THR A 64 9.74 10.03 -52.50
N GLN A 65 8.57 9.39 -52.37
CA GLN A 65 7.46 9.40 -53.35
C GLN A 65 6.25 8.60 -52.83
N ASP A 66 5.22 9.32 -52.38
CA ASP A 66 3.80 8.98 -52.55
C ASP A 66 3.32 9.63 -53.88
N PRO A 67 2.09 9.42 -54.42
CA PRO A 67 0.92 8.67 -53.93
C PRO A 67 0.21 7.79 -54.98
N ASN A 68 -0.59 6.79 -54.58
CA ASN A 68 -2.02 6.68 -54.97
C ASN A 68 -2.70 5.37 -54.53
N ALA A 69 -3.84 5.59 -53.87
CA ALA A 69 -5.13 4.92 -54.06
C ALA A 69 -5.33 3.45 -53.62
N SER A 70 -5.96 3.38 -52.44
CA SER A 70 -7.22 2.67 -52.16
C SER A 70 -7.23 1.15 -52.15
N VAL A 71 -7.27 0.57 -50.94
CA VAL A 71 -8.23 -0.49 -50.59
C VAL A 71 -8.67 -0.30 -49.12
N SER A 72 -9.97 -0.22 -48.93
CA SER A 72 -10.69 -0.12 -47.66
C SER A 72 -10.32 -1.21 -46.64
N SER A 73 -10.11 -0.80 -45.40
CA SER A 73 -10.41 -1.53 -44.15
C SER A 73 -10.42 -0.46 -43.07
N GLY A 74 -11.49 0.30 -42.92
CA GLY A 74 -12.61 -0.21 -42.14
C GLY A 74 -12.30 0.04 -40.66
N ASP A 75 -12.64 1.25 -40.20
CA ASP A 75 -13.07 1.47 -38.82
C ASP A 75 -14.02 0.34 -38.37
N HIS A 76 -14.09 0.11 -37.05
CA HIS A 76 -14.75 -1.01 -36.33
C HIS A 76 -13.76 -2.15 -36.02
N LEU A 77 -13.28 -2.37 -34.78
CA LEU A 77 -14.06 -2.54 -33.56
C LEU A 77 -13.25 -2.12 -32.31
N SER A 78 -13.47 -0.91 -31.81
CA SER A 78 -13.36 -0.61 -30.38
C SER A 78 -14.67 -0.98 -29.68
N LEU A 79 -15.12 -2.23 -29.88
CA LEU A 79 -16.29 -2.84 -29.27
C LEU A 79 -15.92 -4.24 -28.76
N SER A 80 -14.73 -4.39 -28.17
CA SER A 80 -14.59 -5.43 -27.17
C SER A 80 -15.39 -4.93 -25.97
N GLU A 81 -16.59 -5.49 -25.75
CA GLU A 81 -17.23 -5.38 -24.43
C GLU A 81 -16.14 -5.67 -23.39
N PRO A 82 -15.97 -4.81 -22.37
CA PRO A 82 -14.91 -4.99 -21.38
C PRO A 82 -15.07 -6.40 -20.81
N GLU A 83 -14.04 -7.24 -21.01
CA GLU A 83 -14.07 -8.63 -20.58
C GLU A 83 -14.49 -8.70 -19.11
N THR A 84 -15.47 -9.54 -18.81
CA THR A 84 -16.06 -9.62 -17.48
C THR A 84 -15.26 -10.58 -16.60
N LEU A 85 -14.56 -10.07 -15.58
CA LEU A 85 -13.83 -10.90 -14.59
C LEU A 85 -14.75 -11.50 -13.53
N GLN A 86 -15.98 -11.89 -13.89
CA GLN A 86 -16.95 -12.39 -12.91
C GLN A 86 -16.46 -13.66 -12.21
N TRP A 87 -15.91 -14.61 -12.99
CA TRP A 87 -15.37 -15.85 -12.43
C TRP A 87 -14.20 -15.57 -11.47
N PHE A 88 -13.31 -14.63 -11.83
CA PHE A 88 -12.15 -14.29 -11.01
C PHE A 88 -12.58 -13.61 -9.71
N ASN A 89 -13.54 -12.68 -9.78
CA ASN A 89 -14.11 -12.05 -8.61
C ASN A 89 -14.77 -13.08 -7.67
N GLU A 90 -15.43 -14.10 -8.23
CA GLU A 90 -16.06 -15.15 -7.43
C GLU A 90 -15.02 -16.06 -6.72
N ILE A 91 -13.94 -16.42 -7.42
CA ILE A 91 -12.82 -17.14 -6.78
C ILE A 91 -12.16 -16.27 -5.73
N LEU A 92 -11.94 -14.98 -6.02
CA LEU A 92 -11.32 -14.05 -5.09
C LEU A 92 -12.14 -13.92 -3.81
N ARG A 93 -13.48 -13.87 -3.92
CA ARG A 93 -14.38 -13.91 -2.76
C ARG A 93 -14.15 -15.14 -1.89
N GLN A 94 -14.04 -16.32 -2.50
CA GLN A 94 -13.78 -17.56 -1.77
C GLN A 94 -12.40 -17.56 -1.09
N VAL A 95 -11.37 -17.07 -1.78
CA VAL A 95 -10.01 -16.93 -1.21
C VAL A 95 -10.01 -15.99 -0.02
N PHE A 96 -10.62 -14.81 -0.15
CA PHE A 96 -10.72 -13.83 0.94
C PHE A 96 -11.55 -14.38 2.10
N HIS A 97 -12.63 -15.10 1.83
CA HIS A 97 -13.42 -15.75 2.86
C HIS A 97 -12.59 -16.74 3.67
N ASN A 98 -11.82 -17.61 3.00
CA ASN A 98 -10.95 -18.58 3.67
C ASN A 98 -9.83 -17.90 4.47
N TYR A 99 -9.19 -16.88 3.90
CA TYR A 99 -8.14 -16.14 4.58
C TYR A 99 -8.66 -15.42 5.83
N ARG A 100 -9.88 -14.85 5.77
CA ARG A 100 -10.53 -14.25 6.94
C ARG A 100 -10.85 -15.27 8.02
N ARG A 101 -11.32 -16.46 7.64
CA ARG A 101 -11.55 -17.56 8.61
C ARG A 101 -10.24 -17.97 9.28
N GLU A 102 -9.15 -18.04 8.53
CA GLU A 102 -7.82 -18.33 9.10
C GLU A 102 -7.36 -17.22 10.07
N ILE A 103 -7.56 -15.95 9.71
CA ILE A 103 -7.25 -14.82 10.59
C ILE A 103 -8.07 -14.88 11.89
N ARG A 104 -9.35 -15.27 11.83
CA ARG A 104 -10.20 -15.54 13.00
C ARG A 104 -9.79 -16.76 13.82
N GLY A 105 -8.76 -17.50 13.41
CA GLY A 105 -8.37 -18.75 14.07
C GLY A 105 -9.40 -19.87 13.88
N SER A 106 -10.14 -19.85 12.77
CA SER A 106 -11.24 -20.78 12.45
C SER A 106 -12.42 -20.72 13.43
N LEU A 107 -12.51 -19.66 14.22
CA LEU A 107 -13.65 -19.36 15.09
C LEU A 107 -14.67 -18.51 14.35
N ASP A 108 -15.96 -18.73 14.60
CA ASP A 108 -17.05 -17.98 13.99
C ASP A 108 -17.64 -16.96 14.99
N GLY A 109 -18.22 -15.88 14.47
CA GLY A 109 -18.85 -14.82 15.28
C GLY A 109 -17.86 -14.01 16.14
N ASP A 110 -18.37 -13.50 17.27
CA ASP A 110 -17.68 -12.56 18.16
C ASP A 110 -16.38 -13.13 18.75
N GLU A 111 -16.27 -14.45 18.91
CA GLU A 111 -15.08 -15.10 19.46
C GLU A 111 -13.87 -14.97 18.52
N GLY A 112 -14.09 -15.08 17.22
CA GLY A 112 -13.03 -14.89 16.23
C GLY A 112 -12.60 -13.42 16.14
N ASP A 113 -13.55 -12.48 16.26
CA ASP A 113 -13.22 -11.06 16.28
C ASP A 113 -12.42 -10.68 17.53
N GLU A 114 -12.71 -11.29 18.69
CA GLU A 114 -11.89 -11.18 19.91
C GLU A 114 -10.49 -11.78 19.74
N PHE A 115 -10.36 -12.92 19.07
CA PHE A 115 -9.05 -13.51 18.76
C PHE A 115 -8.19 -12.54 17.94
N VAL A 116 -8.79 -11.93 16.92
CA VAL A 116 -8.11 -10.97 16.05
C VAL A 116 -7.79 -9.68 16.80
N ARG A 117 -8.74 -9.18 17.61
CA ARG A 117 -8.54 -8.02 18.48
C ARG A 117 -7.31 -8.20 19.36
N ARG A 118 -7.17 -9.36 20.03
CA ARG A 118 -6.00 -9.67 20.88
C ARG A 118 -4.71 -9.76 20.06
N LYS A 119 -4.74 -10.42 18.90
CA LYS A 119 -3.56 -10.55 18.02
C LYS A 119 -3.06 -9.18 17.52
N ILE A 120 -3.99 -8.32 17.12
CA ILE A 120 -3.70 -6.95 16.70
C ILE A 120 -3.21 -6.11 17.88
N GLU A 121 -3.84 -6.21 19.04
CA GLU A 121 -3.43 -5.50 20.26
C GLU A 121 -1.99 -5.85 20.66
N LEU A 122 -1.61 -7.12 20.59
CA LEU A 122 -0.24 -7.58 20.84
C LEU A 122 0.73 -6.99 19.80
N ALA A 123 0.45 -7.15 18.51
CA ALA A 123 1.32 -6.68 17.43
C ALA A 123 1.54 -5.16 17.47
N ILE A 124 0.46 -4.40 17.70
CA ILE A 124 0.52 -2.94 17.80
C ILE A 124 1.36 -2.48 19.00
N ASN A 125 1.20 -3.13 20.16
CA ASN A 125 1.93 -2.75 21.37
C ASN A 125 3.40 -3.18 21.34
N GLU A 126 3.76 -4.22 20.60
CA GLU A 126 5.15 -4.61 20.36
C GLU A 126 5.91 -3.54 19.57
N LEU A 127 5.25 -2.91 18.60
CA LEU A 127 5.81 -1.86 17.76
C LEU A 127 5.68 -0.45 18.36
N ARG A 128 5.04 -0.31 19.51
CA ARG A 128 4.74 0.99 20.10
C ARG A 128 6.01 1.71 20.60
N PRO A 129 6.18 3.02 20.32
CA PRO A 129 7.15 3.85 21.01
C PRO A 129 6.71 4.13 22.47
N ALA A 130 7.08 3.22 23.38
CA ALA A 130 6.72 3.27 24.81
C ALA A 130 7.17 4.56 25.53
N LYS A 131 8.09 5.33 24.94
CA LYS A 131 8.55 6.62 25.47
C LYS A 131 7.50 7.72 25.36
N PHE A 132 6.60 7.70 24.37
CA PHE A 132 5.69 8.84 24.13
C PHE A 132 4.22 8.45 24.11
N MET A 133 3.93 7.16 24.11
CA MET A 133 2.58 6.63 24.01
C MET A 133 2.42 5.56 25.07
N ASP A 134 1.26 5.53 25.71
CA ASP A 134 0.82 4.50 26.66
C ASP A 134 0.27 3.27 25.92
N PHE A 135 -0.04 2.20 26.65
CA PHE A 135 -0.55 0.96 26.08
C PHE A 135 -1.77 1.23 25.18
N ILE A 136 -1.72 0.73 23.94
CA ILE A 136 -2.81 0.88 22.99
C ILE A 136 -3.83 -0.22 23.28
N LYS A 137 -5.03 0.17 23.69
CA LYS A 137 -6.15 -0.73 23.87
C LYS A 137 -6.95 -0.81 22.59
N VAL A 138 -7.16 -2.01 22.08
CA VAL A 138 -8.04 -2.24 20.92
C VAL A 138 -9.43 -2.55 21.44
N HIS A 139 -10.41 -1.71 21.09
CA HIS A 139 -11.80 -1.84 21.54
C HIS A 139 -12.62 -2.75 20.64
N SER A 140 -12.52 -2.56 19.33
CA SER A 140 -13.23 -3.35 18.33
C SER A 140 -12.41 -3.43 17.05
N VAL A 141 -12.56 -4.55 16.35
CA VAL A 141 -11.97 -4.79 15.04
C VAL A 141 -13.02 -5.49 14.18
N ASP A 142 -13.27 -4.94 13.00
CA ASP A 142 -14.01 -5.58 11.92
C ASP A 142 -13.05 -5.79 10.74
N ILE A 143 -12.94 -7.01 10.24
CA ILE A 143 -12.09 -7.42 9.11
C ILE A 143 -12.92 -7.46 7.81
N GLY A 144 -14.20 -7.12 7.92
CA GLY A 144 -15.16 -7.06 6.85
C GLY A 144 -15.58 -8.43 6.33
N THR A 145 -16.41 -8.41 5.30
CA THR A 145 -17.08 -9.60 4.74
C THR A 145 -16.96 -9.68 3.22
N SER A 146 -16.67 -8.56 2.56
CA SER A 146 -16.64 -8.46 1.10
C SER A 146 -15.23 -8.65 0.54
N ALA A 147 -15.08 -8.97 -0.74
CA ALA A 147 -13.77 -9.06 -1.39
C ALA A 147 -13.62 -7.97 -2.46
N PRO A 148 -12.39 -7.55 -2.80
CA PRO A 148 -12.18 -6.61 -3.88
C PRO A 148 -12.73 -7.15 -5.21
N SER A 149 -13.26 -6.25 -6.03
CA SER A 149 -13.81 -6.57 -7.33
C SER A 149 -12.97 -5.94 -8.42
N PHE A 150 -12.71 -6.71 -9.48
CA PHE A 150 -11.97 -6.28 -10.65
C PHE A 150 -12.93 -6.09 -11.82
N SER A 151 -12.75 -5.01 -12.56
CA SER A 151 -13.60 -4.61 -13.67
C SER A 151 -12.79 -3.88 -14.75
N LYS A 152 -13.41 -3.67 -15.92
CA LYS A 152 -12.88 -2.83 -17.02
C LYS A 152 -11.44 -3.19 -17.40
N VAL A 153 -11.24 -4.38 -17.97
CA VAL A 153 -9.94 -4.76 -18.54
C VAL A 153 -9.71 -3.95 -19.79
N SER A 154 -8.57 -3.28 -19.88
CA SER A 154 -8.08 -2.75 -21.14
C SER A 154 -6.68 -3.28 -21.41
N ILE A 155 -6.49 -3.81 -22.63
CA ILE A 155 -5.19 -4.29 -23.09
C ILE A 155 -4.59 -3.17 -23.95
N VAL A 156 -3.60 -2.49 -23.40
CA VAL A 156 -2.85 -1.45 -24.10
C VAL A 156 -1.72 -2.12 -24.88
N ARG A 157 -1.85 -2.16 -26.20
CA ARG A 157 -0.79 -2.62 -27.11
C ARG A 157 0.16 -1.47 -27.39
N ASN A 158 1.40 -1.57 -26.92
CA ASN A 158 2.44 -0.63 -27.35
C ASN A 158 2.78 -0.86 -28.82
N THR A 159 3.08 0.24 -29.53
CA THR A 159 3.37 0.35 -30.97
C THR A 159 4.42 -0.66 -31.49
N PRO A 160 4.42 -0.99 -32.81
CA PRO A 160 5.11 -2.16 -33.38
C PRO A 160 6.65 -2.16 -33.34
N SER A 161 7.31 -1.15 -32.79
CA SER A 161 8.78 -1.04 -32.77
C SER A 161 9.45 -1.56 -31.49
N SER A 162 8.70 -2.10 -30.53
CA SER A 162 9.26 -2.75 -29.34
C SER A 162 8.44 -3.98 -28.95
N LEU A 163 8.90 -5.18 -29.35
CA LEU A 163 8.52 -6.39 -28.62
C LEU A 163 9.27 -6.40 -27.29
N PRO A 164 8.61 -6.63 -26.12
CA PRO A 164 7.21 -6.43 -25.70
C PRO A 164 7.17 -5.40 -24.51
N PRO A 165 6.01 -4.94 -23.93
CA PRO A 165 4.77 -5.71 -23.77
C PRO A 165 3.43 -4.98 -23.96
N THR A 166 2.39 -5.77 -24.19
CA THR A 166 1.00 -5.43 -23.86
C THR A 166 0.89 -5.16 -22.36
N ASN A 167 0.58 -3.93 -21.99
CA ASN A 167 0.22 -3.60 -20.62
C ASN A 167 -1.27 -3.83 -20.45
N THR A 168 -1.65 -4.51 -19.37
CA THR A 168 -3.07 -4.70 -19.06
C THR A 168 -3.43 -3.77 -17.91
N VAL A 169 -4.50 -3.00 -18.06
CA VAL A 169 -5.03 -2.13 -17.01
C VAL A 169 -6.33 -2.74 -16.49
N PHE A 170 -6.44 -2.80 -15.17
CA PHE A 170 -7.64 -3.26 -14.47
C PHE A 170 -8.13 -2.16 -13.53
N HIS A 171 -9.44 -2.04 -13.37
CA HIS A 171 -10.01 -1.19 -12.32
C HIS A 171 -10.39 -2.06 -11.12
N ILE A 172 -9.79 -1.79 -9.97
CA ILE A 172 -10.10 -2.44 -8.70
C ILE A 172 -11.03 -1.54 -7.88
N THR A 173 -12.11 -2.12 -7.37
CA THR A 173 -13.02 -1.44 -6.44
C THR A 173 -13.26 -2.34 -5.24
N TYR A 174 -13.07 -1.78 -4.06
CA TYR A 174 -13.21 -2.46 -2.79
C TYR A 174 -14.06 -1.63 -1.84
N THR A 175 -15.21 -2.18 -1.48
CA THR A 175 -16.15 -1.62 -0.53
C THR A 175 -16.40 -2.70 0.52
N ASP A 176 -16.08 -2.40 1.78
CA ASP A 176 -16.20 -3.38 2.86
C ASP A 176 -16.40 -2.68 4.20
N SER A 177 -16.77 -3.42 5.24
CA SER A 177 -16.99 -2.87 6.60
C SER A 177 -15.74 -2.85 7.48
N ILE A 178 -14.53 -2.96 6.90
CA ILE A 178 -13.28 -3.01 7.68
C ILE A 178 -13.18 -1.79 8.58
N SER A 179 -13.05 -2.03 9.88
CA SER A 179 -12.92 -0.97 10.87
C SER A 179 -12.05 -1.39 12.05
N ILE A 180 -11.39 -0.41 12.65
CA ILE A 180 -10.59 -0.60 13.86
C ILE A 180 -10.80 0.57 14.79
N SER A 181 -11.09 0.27 16.06
CA SER A 181 -11.25 1.27 17.11
C SER A 181 -10.23 1.03 18.22
N ILE A 182 -9.40 2.03 18.48
CA ILE A 182 -8.31 2.00 19.47
C ILE A 182 -8.42 3.17 20.43
N SER A 183 -7.90 2.98 21.65
CA SER A 183 -7.60 4.08 22.56
C SER A 183 -6.19 3.96 23.11
N THR A 184 -5.55 5.12 23.29
CA THR A 184 -4.22 5.22 23.87
C THR A 184 -4.08 6.54 24.61
N SER A 185 -3.08 6.66 25.47
CA SER A 185 -2.75 7.93 26.13
C SER A 185 -1.38 8.40 25.68
N ILE A 186 -1.30 9.60 25.14
CA ILE A 186 -0.02 10.21 24.79
C ILE A 186 0.65 10.71 26.07
N LEU A 187 1.91 10.36 26.27
CA LEU A 187 2.73 10.78 27.40
C LEU A 187 3.49 12.05 27.02
N LEU A 188 3.15 13.16 27.69
CA LEU A 188 3.79 14.45 27.50
C LEU A 188 4.84 14.66 28.60
N HIS A 189 6.06 14.96 28.19
CA HIS A 189 7.22 15.13 29.05
C HIS A 189 7.69 16.58 29.21
N TYR A 190 6.89 17.55 28.77
CA TYR A 190 7.20 18.97 28.87
C TYR A 190 6.08 19.69 29.63
N PRO A 191 6.40 20.57 30.61
CA PRO A 191 7.74 21.05 31.00
C PRO A 191 8.55 20.13 31.92
N SER A 192 7.97 19.06 32.48
CA SER A 192 8.66 18.09 33.34
C SER A 192 8.41 16.63 32.90
N ALA A 193 9.24 15.68 33.34
CA ALA A 193 9.02 14.26 33.06
C ALA A 193 7.63 13.80 33.55
N ASN A 194 6.94 12.99 32.74
CA ASN A 194 5.56 12.53 32.96
C ASN A 194 4.55 13.65 33.30
N PHE A 195 4.73 14.87 32.77
CA PHE A 195 3.91 16.04 33.06
C PHE A 195 2.42 15.82 32.83
N ALA A 196 2.05 15.21 31.70
CA ALA A 196 0.65 15.01 31.37
C ALA A 196 0.43 13.74 30.55
N ARG A 197 -0.79 13.20 30.68
CA ARG A 197 -1.30 12.09 29.86
C ARG A 197 -2.52 12.57 29.10
N LEU A 198 -2.47 12.50 27.79
CA LEU A 198 -3.54 12.96 26.93
C LEU A 198 -4.26 11.76 26.30
N PRO A 199 -5.47 11.41 26.77
CA PRO A 199 -6.21 10.29 26.20
C PRO A 199 -6.69 10.63 24.79
N VAL A 200 -6.46 9.69 23.88
CA VAL A 200 -6.87 9.71 22.48
C VAL A 200 -7.61 8.42 22.18
N ALA A 201 -8.85 8.53 21.69
CA ALA A 201 -9.54 7.44 21.05
C ALA A 201 -9.64 7.72 19.55
N LEU A 202 -9.44 6.69 18.75
CA LEU A 202 -9.45 6.76 17.29
C LEU A 202 -10.23 5.56 16.76
N SER A 203 -11.18 5.81 15.88
CA SER A 203 -11.87 4.80 15.08
C SER A 203 -11.64 5.11 13.61
N VAL A 204 -11.21 4.12 12.85
CA VAL A 204 -10.96 4.23 11.41
C VAL A 204 -11.74 3.13 10.72
N SER A 205 -12.57 3.47 9.74
CA SER A 205 -13.23 2.52 8.85
C SER A 205 -12.99 2.85 7.39
N LEU A 206 -12.86 1.81 6.58
CA LEU A 206 -12.80 1.93 5.12
C LEU A 206 -14.22 2.00 4.58
N ALA A 207 -14.53 3.02 3.78
CA ALA A 207 -15.81 3.10 3.07
C ALA A 207 -15.66 2.63 1.61
N LEU A 208 -14.66 3.15 0.92
CA LEU A 208 -14.38 2.85 -0.48
C LEU A 208 -12.89 2.94 -0.76
N PHE A 209 -12.39 1.97 -1.51
CA PHE A 209 -11.12 2.05 -2.20
C PHE A 209 -11.34 1.74 -3.68
N SER A 210 -10.98 2.65 -4.56
CA SER A 210 -11.08 2.47 -6.01
C SER A 210 -9.80 2.95 -6.69
N SER A 211 -9.23 2.11 -7.55
CA SER A 211 -7.96 2.42 -8.21
C SER A 211 -7.85 1.74 -9.55
N GLU A 212 -6.98 2.27 -10.40
CA GLU A 212 -6.43 1.53 -11.53
C GLU A 212 -5.20 0.72 -11.12
N LEU A 213 -5.05 -0.47 -11.68
CA LEU A 213 -3.93 -1.38 -11.52
C LEU A 213 -3.32 -1.64 -12.89
N HIS A 214 -2.02 -1.39 -13.03
CA HIS A 214 -1.27 -1.69 -14.24
C HIS A 214 -0.49 -2.98 -14.07
N LEU A 215 -0.66 -3.85 -15.05
CA LEU A 215 -0.01 -5.12 -15.17
C LEU A 215 1.03 -5.05 -16.27
N GLN A 216 2.28 -5.29 -15.88
CA GLN A 216 3.39 -5.39 -16.81
C GLN A 216 3.86 -6.85 -16.85
N PRO A 217 3.75 -7.53 -18.00
CA PRO A 217 4.26 -8.88 -18.15
C PRO A 217 5.80 -8.86 -18.20
N PRO A 218 6.44 -10.02 -17.97
CA PRO A 218 7.90 -10.11 -17.94
C PRO A 218 8.52 -9.69 -19.27
N SER A 219 9.65 -8.99 -19.20
CA SER A 219 10.48 -8.74 -20.38
C SER A 219 11.08 -10.08 -20.88
N PRO A 220 11.15 -10.30 -22.20
CA PRO A 220 11.61 -11.57 -22.76
C PRO A 220 13.12 -11.76 -22.61
N ASP A 221 13.85 -10.65 -22.39
CA ASP A 221 15.31 -10.65 -22.23
C ASP A 221 15.75 -10.81 -20.76
N SER A 222 14.80 -10.88 -19.82
CA SER A 222 15.14 -11.06 -18.40
C SER A 222 15.45 -12.53 -18.09
N LEU A 223 16.61 -12.77 -17.47
CA LEU A 223 17.02 -14.09 -16.96
C LEU A 223 16.04 -14.63 -15.90
N THR A 224 15.36 -13.74 -15.17
CA THR A 224 14.32 -14.06 -14.20
C THR A 224 13.02 -13.38 -14.64
N PRO A 225 12.04 -14.14 -15.18
CA PRO A 225 10.77 -13.55 -15.61
C PRO A 225 10.00 -13.04 -14.40
N GLU A 226 9.91 -11.72 -14.26
CA GLU A 226 9.17 -11.03 -13.20
C GLU A 226 7.88 -10.44 -13.74
N PHE A 227 6.78 -10.75 -13.08
CA PHE A 227 5.50 -10.13 -13.31
C PHE A 227 5.33 -8.95 -12.37
N THR A 228 5.05 -7.75 -12.90
CA THR A 228 4.91 -6.55 -12.08
C THR A 228 3.47 -6.06 -12.08
N VAL A 229 2.88 -5.98 -10.89
CA VAL A 229 1.61 -5.29 -10.64
C VAL A 229 1.94 -3.95 -10.00
N SER A 230 1.38 -2.86 -10.53
CA SER A 230 1.57 -1.52 -9.98
C SER A 230 0.24 -0.80 -9.81
N LEU A 231 0.07 -0.20 -8.63
CA LEU A 231 -1.06 0.66 -8.30
C LEU A 231 -0.87 2.04 -8.91
N ALA A 232 -1.91 2.56 -9.60
CA ALA A 232 -1.91 3.91 -10.10
C ALA A 232 -1.78 4.92 -8.94
N PRO A 233 -1.06 6.04 -9.12
CA PRO A 233 -0.89 7.02 -8.05
C PRO A 233 -2.16 7.82 -7.76
N ASP A 234 -3.06 7.86 -8.73
CA ASP A 234 -4.36 8.50 -8.63
C ASP A 234 -5.41 7.42 -8.33
N PHE A 235 -5.80 7.36 -7.06
CA PHE A 235 -6.83 6.46 -6.57
C PHE A 235 -7.76 7.16 -5.59
N ASP A 236 -8.99 6.68 -5.53
CA ASP A 236 -10.00 7.11 -4.58
C ASP A 236 -9.91 6.26 -3.32
N LEU A 237 -9.64 6.91 -2.19
CA LEU A 237 -9.62 6.28 -0.88
C LEU A 237 -10.48 7.10 0.07
N GLU A 238 -11.62 6.55 0.42
CA GLU A 238 -12.57 7.11 1.37
C GLU A 238 -12.46 6.36 2.70
N LEU A 239 -11.94 7.07 3.71
CA LEU A 239 -11.85 6.59 5.08
C LEU A 239 -12.77 7.43 5.95
N GLN A 240 -13.57 6.76 6.77
CA GLN A 240 -14.30 7.43 7.84
C GLN A 240 -13.46 7.32 9.10
N ILE A 241 -13.02 8.47 9.61
CA ILE A 241 -12.20 8.56 10.80
C ILE A 241 -13.03 9.28 11.84
N ASN A 242 -13.00 8.80 13.09
CA ASN A 242 -13.59 9.46 14.24
C ASN A 242 -12.52 9.53 15.33
N SER A 243 -12.21 10.72 15.83
CA SER A 243 -11.22 10.88 16.89
C SER A 243 -11.78 11.70 18.05
N LEU A 244 -11.53 11.20 19.26
CA LEU A 244 -11.88 11.85 20.52
C LEU A 244 -10.60 12.11 21.33
N MET A 245 -10.43 13.34 21.82
CA MET A 245 -9.29 13.72 22.65
C MET A 245 -9.78 14.51 23.89
N GLY A 246 -9.47 14.04 25.10
CA GLY A 246 -9.88 14.68 26.36
C GLY A 246 -11.34 14.48 26.78
N SER A 247 -11.81 15.26 27.78
CA SER A 247 -13.12 15.09 28.45
C SER A 247 -14.30 15.76 27.73
N ARG A 248 -14.04 16.67 26.78
CA ARG A 248 -15.04 17.37 25.98
C ARG A 248 -14.50 17.50 24.55
N ALA A 249 -15.04 16.69 23.64
CA ALA A 249 -14.73 16.76 22.22
C ALA A 249 -15.03 18.17 21.69
N LYS A 250 -13.99 18.99 21.51
CA LYS A 250 -13.95 20.18 20.64
C LYS A 250 -12.58 20.85 20.81
N LEU A 251 -11.54 20.22 20.28
CA LEU A 251 -10.37 20.97 19.84
C LEU A 251 -10.51 21.16 18.33
N ALA A 252 -10.38 22.41 17.90
CA ALA A 252 -10.65 22.88 16.54
C ALA A 252 -9.73 22.28 15.43
N ASP A 253 -8.95 21.25 15.74
CA ASP A 253 -7.94 20.64 14.85
C ASP A 253 -8.18 19.15 14.53
N VAL A 254 -9.34 18.59 14.90
CA VAL A 254 -9.72 17.22 14.52
C VAL A 254 -9.60 16.95 13.00
N PRO A 255 -9.96 17.87 12.08
CA PRO A 255 -9.84 17.65 10.64
C PRO A 255 -8.40 17.35 10.16
N LYS A 256 -7.39 18.03 10.72
CA LYS A 256 -5.98 17.82 10.34
C LYS A 256 -5.50 16.40 10.65
N VAL A 257 -5.98 15.80 11.73
CA VAL A 257 -5.68 14.41 12.09
C VAL A 257 -6.27 13.44 11.06
N HIS A 258 -7.48 13.72 10.59
CA HIS A 258 -8.16 12.89 9.59
C HIS A 258 -7.39 12.94 8.27
N GLU A 259 -7.07 14.15 7.79
CA GLU A 259 -6.26 14.37 6.59
C GLU A 259 -4.88 13.72 6.71
N MET A 260 -4.25 13.81 7.88
CA MET A 260 -2.93 13.21 8.10
C MET A 260 -2.99 11.68 8.05
N ILE A 261 -3.95 11.06 8.72
CA ILE A 261 -4.16 9.59 8.66
C ILE A 261 -4.43 9.17 7.22
N GLN A 262 -5.33 9.84 6.52
CA GLN A 262 -5.66 9.53 5.12
C GLN A 262 -4.44 9.67 4.21
N THR A 263 -3.65 10.73 4.38
CA THR A 263 -2.40 10.94 3.63
C THR A 263 -1.37 9.85 3.92
N GLN A 264 -1.24 9.40 5.17
CA GLN A 264 -0.31 8.34 5.55
C GLN A 264 -0.75 6.98 4.99
N VAL A 265 -2.05 6.65 5.05
CA VAL A 265 -2.58 5.43 4.42
C VAL A 265 -2.37 5.49 2.91
N ARG A 266 -2.61 6.65 2.28
CA ARG A 266 -2.34 6.85 0.85
C ARG A 266 -0.87 6.59 0.51
N ARG A 267 0.04 7.20 1.27
CA ARG A 267 1.50 7.02 1.11
C ARG A 267 1.90 5.56 1.26
N LEU A 268 1.33 4.86 2.23
CA LEU A 268 1.56 3.44 2.48
C LEU A 268 1.16 2.58 1.29
N LEU A 269 -0.04 2.80 0.76
CA LEU A 269 -0.52 2.09 -0.41
C LEU A 269 0.35 2.36 -1.64
N LEU A 270 0.86 3.57 -1.83
CA LEU A 270 1.79 3.87 -2.92
C LEU A 270 3.15 3.18 -2.73
N GLN A 271 3.66 3.13 -1.51
CA GLN A 271 4.95 2.49 -1.21
C GLN A 271 4.89 0.97 -1.38
N LYS A 272 3.79 0.33 -1.00
CA LYS A 272 3.58 -1.11 -1.13
C LYS A 272 2.89 -1.51 -2.42
N GLY A 273 2.36 -0.55 -3.19
CA GLY A 273 1.53 -0.77 -4.36
C GLY A 273 2.26 -1.29 -5.60
N ILE A 274 3.58 -1.54 -5.51
CA ILE A 274 4.35 -2.22 -6.56
C ILE A 274 4.69 -3.62 -6.06
N PHE A 275 4.09 -4.62 -6.68
CA PHE A 275 4.32 -6.03 -6.37
C PHE A 275 5.03 -6.68 -7.54
N LYS A 276 6.23 -7.20 -7.28
CA LYS A 276 6.99 -8.00 -8.25
C LYS A 276 6.90 -9.47 -7.86
N ILE A 277 6.38 -10.28 -8.76
CA ILE A 277 6.19 -11.72 -8.57
C ILE A 277 7.14 -12.42 -9.54
N VAL A 278 8.13 -13.13 -9.00
CA VAL A 278 9.00 -13.99 -9.81
C VAL A 278 8.17 -15.19 -10.26
N LEU A 279 8.10 -15.41 -11.56
CA LEU A 279 7.36 -16.55 -12.10
C LEU A 279 8.17 -17.84 -11.91
N PRO A 280 7.54 -18.94 -11.49
CA PRO A 280 8.22 -20.23 -11.41
C PRO A 280 8.65 -20.68 -12.81
N SER A 281 9.80 -21.35 -12.90
CA SER A 281 10.25 -21.94 -14.16
C SER A 281 9.24 -22.98 -14.65
N LEU A 282 8.80 -22.86 -15.90
CA LEU A 282 7.83 -23.78 -16.51
C LEU A 282 8.48 -25.06 -17.03
N THR A 283 9.82 -25.15 -17.04
CA THR A 283 10.50 -26.42 -17.30
C THR A 283 10.27 -27.34 -16.11
N ARG A 284 9.42 -28.35 -16.32
CA ARG A 284 9.43 -29.57 -15.50
C ARG A 284 10.81 -30.18 -15.68
N ASP A 285 11.73 -29.88 -14.77
CA ASP A 285 12.92 -30.71 -14.64
C ASP A 285 12.42 -32.14 -14.45
N LYS A 286 12.73 -32.96 -15.46
CA LYS A 286 12.45 -34.38 -15.46
C LYS A 286 13.21 -34.93 -14.26
N VAL A 287 12.52 -35.11 -13.14
CA VAL A 287 13.07 -35.83 -11.98
C VAL A 287 13.69 -37.11 -12.55
N PRO A 288 15.02 -37.31 -12.45
CA PRO A 288 15.61 -38.53 -12.97
C PRO A 288 14.95 -39.66 -12.21
N THR A 289 14.13 -40.41 -12.94
CA THR A 289 13.49 -41.63 -12.46
C THR A 289 14.62 -42.60 -12.20
N SER A 290 15.11 -42.65 -10.96
CA SER A 290 15.95 -43.73 -10.49
C SER A 290 15.07 -44.96 -10.35
N SER A 291 14.84 -45.65 -11.47
CA SER A 291 14.35 -47.02 -11.46
C SER A 291 15.28 -47.91 -12.27
N GLN A 292 15.71 -48.96 -11.56
CA GLN A 292 16.43 -50.17 -11.98
C GLN A 292 17.95 -50.01 -12.16
N GLN A 293 18.78 -50.81 -11.50
CA GLN A 293 18.68 -52.27 -11.53
C GLN A 293 19.25 -52.98 -10.28
N ASP A 294 18.45 -53.89 -9.72
CA ASP A 294 18.93 -55.08 -9.01
C ASP A 294 19.89 -55.88 -9.91
N GLN A 295 20.98 -56.41 -9.34
CA GLN A 295 21.41 -57.80 -9.58
C GLN A 295 22.52 -58.21 -8.59
N ILE A 296 22.12 -59.11 -7.68
CA ILE A 296 22.81 -60.31 -7.16
C ILE A 296 24.16 -60.11 -6.45
#